data_AF-A0A9P8RRD1-F1
#
_entry.id   AF-A0A9P8RRD1-F1
#
_cell.length_a   1.000
_cell.length_b   1.000
_cell.length_c   1.000
_cell.angle_alpha   90.00
_cell.angle_beta   90.00
_cell.angle_gamma   90.00
#
_symmetry.space_group_name_H-M   'P 1'
#
loop_
_entity.id
_entity.type
_entity.pdbx_description
1 polymer ?
#
loop_
_entity_poly.entity_id
_entity_poly.type
_entity_poly.pdbx_seq_one_letter_code
_entity_poly.pdbx_strand_id
1 'polypeptide(L)'
;MAVRRIERLFVGQYRNLSGTSRVTEMMEDIQPSGFPEPGEHAGHKQQQADIVRRELEQSYDDISQRMVVPLIQTIKDEFAALIPHLIQQKLEEPGFKANEQIAELQEKVLSLEKEKRKAEQQAHWFEQELDQADCHGCGQEELERLEEENKTLKIEMEILKKGRRDDNAKIKNLHQMLIRAGHRDEAPMDDEVRAGFLNLKYKILQLVKNHFSKFPEHNARLSPDASPDYQELLARSAVARTLYEKFFSPGSLSFGVGGNMEELLKEFERALQNSTSIKAEDAIEWRARTAQAAKALNLPGWSSRVHNIAKDVTRDFVQYYSQSRYAVKENSRAFRDVEEICEMASDLALMFRCNKIEYLWEQMPTEPTPPNVNDIELLGTDGPDLSQPHRIVRIVFGGVVRGDRETGRLKDGKTRISKSGVLIGSR
;
A
#
# COMPACT_ATOMS: atom_id res chain seq x y z
N MET A 1 40.46 -68.05 34.64
CA MET A 1 40.75 -66.96 35.61
C MET A 1 41.21 -65.67 34.90
N ALA A 2 42.09 -65.75 33.89
CA ALA A 2 42.55 -64.60 33.10
C ALA A 2 41.42 -63.84 32.37
N VAL A 3 40.47 -64.52 31.72
CA VAL A 3 39.31 -63.87 31.05
C VAL A 3 38.49 -63.01 32.02
N ARG A 4 38.21 -63.52 33.24
CA ARG A 4 37.52 -62.76 34.31
C ARG A 4 38.38 -61.65 34.93
N ARG A 5 39.68 -61.60 34.64
CA ARG A 5 40.59 -60.53 35.06
C ARG A 5 40.63 -59.43 34.01
N ILE A 6 40.65 -59.79 32.72
CA ILE A 6 40.51 -58.88 31.57
C ILE A 6 39.14 -58.20 31.58
N GLU A 7 38.05 -58.93 31.81
CA GLU A 7 36.70 -58.34 31.97
C GLU A 7 36.63 -57.34 33.14
N ARG A 8 37.31 -57.63 34.25
CA ARG A 8 37.34 -56.71 35.41
C ARG A 8 38.18 -55.47 35.17
N LEU A 9 39.25 -55.55 34.38
CA LEU A 9 40.02 -54.39 33.95
C LEU A 9 39.22 -53.52 32.97
N PHE A 10 38.48 -54.15 32.05
CA PHE A 10 37.61 -53.48 31.09
C PHE A 10 36.46 -52.72 31.79
N VAL A 11 35.76 -53.38 32.73
CA VAL A 11 34.65 -52.77 33.50
C VAL A 11 35.15 -51.72 34.51
N GLY A 12 36.35 -51.91 35.07
CA GLY A 12 36.97 -50.97 36.01
C GLY A 12 37.39 -49.65 35.36
N GLN A 13 37.95 -49.70 34.15
CA GLN A 13 38.34 -48.48 33.44
C GLN A 13 37.15 -47.76 32.77
N TYR A 14 36.12 -48.48 32.31
CA TYR A 14 34.89 -47.87 31.79
C TYR A 14 34.13 -47.05 32.85
N ARG A 15 34.19 -47.43 34.14
CA ARG A 15 33.60 -46.67 35.25
C ARG A 15 34.33 -45.37 35.59
N ASN A 16 35.60 -45.23 35.23
CA ASN A 16 36.31 -43.96 35.42
C ASN A 16 36.03 -42.95 34.29
N LEU A 17 35.48 -43.40 33.15
CA LEU A 17 35.06 -42.56 32.03
C LEU A 17 33.63 -41.99 32.18
N SER A 18 32.81 -42.47 33.11
CA SER A 18 31.54 -41.79 33.44
C SER A 18 31.76 -40.46 34.21
N GLY A 19 33.02 -40.09 34.49
CA GLY A 19 33.41 -38.80 35.07
C GLY A 19 33.68 -37.69 34.05
N THR A 20 33.70 -37.96 32.74
CA THR A 20 33.78 -36.93 31.69
C THR A 20 32.38 -36.44 31.28
N SER A 21 31.53 -36.15 32.28
CA SER A 21 30.20 -35.54 32.13
C SER A 21 30.24 -34.04 31.79
N ARG A 22 31.44 -33.49 31.53
CA ARG A 22 31.68 -32.05 31.40
C ARG A 22 31.46 -31.52 29.98
N VAL A 23 31.59 -32.37 28.95
CA VAL A 23 31.34 -31.98 27.55
C VAL A 23 29.85 -31.94 27.25
N THR A 24 29.06 -32.85 27.84
CA THR A 24 27.60 -32.85 27.72
C THR A 24 26.96 -31.69 28.48
N GLU A 25 27.46 -31.34 29.68
CA GLU A 25 27.00 -30.15 30.42
C GLU A 25 27.31 -28.83 29.69
N MET A 26 28.42 -28.73 28.95
CA MET A 26 28.76 -27.53 28.18
C MET A 26 27.88 -27.33 26.93
N MET A 27 27.22 -28.37 26.41
CA MET A 27 26.30 -28.24 25.27
C MET A 27 24.88 -27.82 25.70
N GLU A 28 24.48 -28.04 26.96
CA GLU A 28 23.13 -27.72 27.46
C GLU A 28 22.97 -26.26 27.93
N ASP A 29 24.04 -25.55 28.27
CA ASP A 29 24.00 -24.15 28.73
C ASP A 29 23.90 -23.10 27.61
N ILE A 30 23.81 -23.51 26.34
CA ILE A 30 23.57 -22.60 25.21
C ILE A 30 22.06 -22.49 24.96
N GLN A 31 21.34 -21.81 25.86
CA GLN A 31 19.95 -21.38 25.61
C GLN A 31 19.92 -20.06 24.82
N PRO A 32 19.04 -19.91 23.81
CA PRO A 32 18.94 -18.69 23.02
C PRO A 32 18.11 -17.63 23.75
N SER A 33 18.73 -16.81 24.60
CA SER A 33 18.10 -15.61 25.13
C SER A 33 18.27 -14.44 24.15
N GLY A 34 17.16 -14.00 23.55
CA GLY A 34 16.94 -12.64 23.01
C GLY A 34 17.85 -12.20 21.86
N PHE A 35 17.29 -12.05 20.66
CA PHE A 35 17.95 -11.48 19.49
C PHE A 35 18.57 -10.09 19.78
N PRO A 36 19.90 -9.93 19.67
CA PRO A 36 20.54 -8.64 19.45
C PRO A 36 20.95 -8.49 17.99
N GLU A 37 21.22 -7.25 17.59
CA GLU A 37 21.46 -6.84 16.19
C GLU A 37 22.70 -7.50 15.52
N PRO A 38 22.70 -7.62 14.18
CA PRO A 38 23.73 -8.34 13.44
C PRO A 38 24.95 -7.46 13.19
N GLY A 39 26.07 -7.70 13.88
CA GLY A 39 27.30 -6.96 13.65
C GLY A 39 28.63 -7.64 14.02
N GLU A 40 28.76 -8.28 15.19
CA GLU A 40 30.12 -8.48 15.76
C GLU A 40 30.48 -9.89 16.28
N HIS A 41 29.75 -10.96 15.91
CA HIS A 41 29.94 -12.27 16.58
C HIS A 41 30.38 -13.47 15.71
N ALA A 42 30.83 -13.26 14.46
CA ALA A 42 31.38 -14.36 13.67
C ALA A 42 32.69 -14.94 14.25
N GLY A 43 33.57 -14.09 14.79
CA GLY A 43 34.86 -14.53 15.34
C GLY A 43 34.75 -15.38 16.61
N HIS A 44 33.74 -15.12 17.46
CA HIS A 44 33.58 -15.84 18.72
C HIS A 44 33.12 -17.29 18.55
N LYS A 45 32.33 -17.59 17.50
CA LYS A 45 31.86 -18.94 17.22
C LYS A 45 32.97 -19.83 16.63
N GLN A 46 33.80 -19.27 15.74
CA GLN A 46 34.95 -19.99 15.20
C GLN A 46 35.95 -20.35 16.31
N GLN A 47 36.21 -19.41 17.21
CA GLN A 47 37.13 -19.62 18.33
C GLN A 47 36.62 -20.68 19.32
N GLN A 48 35.31 -20.79 19.54
CA GLN A 48 34.72 -21.86 20.35
C GLN A 48 34.82 -23.24 19.68
N ALA A 49 34.61 -23.32 18.36
CA ALA A 49 34.76 -24.58 17.63
C ALA A 49 36.20 -25.12 17.68
N ASP A 50 37.19 -24.23 17.55
CA ASP A 50 38.62 -24.60 17.59
C ASP A 50 39.10 -25.06 18.98
N ILE A 51 38.43 -24.61 20.05
CA ILE A 51 38.71 -25.07 21.42
C ILE A 51 38.14 -26.48 21.62
N VAL A 52 36.88 -26.71 21.23
CA VAL A 52 36.23 -28.02 21.35
C VAL A 52 36.96 -29.07 20.53
N ARG A 53 37.42 -28.73 19.32
CA ARG A 53 38.21 -29.64 18.48
C ARG A 53 39.52 -30.07 19.16
N ARG A 54 40.28 -29.12 19.70
CA ARG A 54 41.55 -29.43 20.40
C ARG A 54 41.34 -30.29 21.65
N GLU A 55 40.28 -30.04 22.41
CA GLU A 55 39.97 -30.85 23.59
C GLU A 55 39.57 -32.30 23.22
N LEU A 56 38.86 -32.49 22.11
CA LEU A 56 38.52 -33.82 21.59
C LEU A 56 39.76 -34.57 21.09
N GLU A 57 40.62 -33.92 20.32
CA GLU A 57 41.88 -34.51 19.84
C GLU A 57 42.78 -34.92 21.03
N GLN A 58 42.91 -34.06 22.04
CA GLN A 58 43.69 -34.35 23.24
C GLN A 58 43.08 -35.49 24.06
N SER A 59 41.75 -35.58 24.17
CA SER A 59 41.08 -36.68 24.85
C SER A 59 41.25 -38.01 24.11
N TYR A 60 41.26 -38.00 22.77
CA TYR A 60 41.48 -39.19 21.97
C TYR A 60 42.90 -39.74 22.16
N ASP A 61 43.91 -38.86 22.11
CA ASP A 61 45.30 -39.24 22.34
C ASP A 61 45.52 -39.79 23.76
N ASP A 62 44.92 -39.18 24.78
CA ASP A 62 45.04 -39.66 26.15
C ASP A 62 44.39 -41.05 26.33
N ILE A 63 43.23 -41.30 25.71
CA ILE A 63 42.58 -42.63 25.74
C ILE A 63 43.44 -43.66 25.01
N SER A 64 43.93 -43.34 23.81
CA SER A 64 44.73 -44.24 22.99
C SER A 64 46.04 -44.63 23.71
N GLN A 65 46.80 -43.63 24.17
CA GLN A 65 48.11 -43.82 24.81
C GLN A 65 48.00 -44.46 26.19
N ARG A 66 47.00 -44.08 27.01
CA ARG A 66 46.93 -44.53 28.41
C ARG A 66 46.12 -45.79 28.62
N MET A 67 45.19 -46.12 27.73
CA MET A 67 44.30 -47.26 27.92
C MET A 67 44.55 -48.35 26.88
N VAL A 68 44.53 -48.00 25.59
CA VAL A 68 44.58 -49.01 24.53
C VAL A 68 45.95 -49.66 24.45
N VAL A 69 47.02 -48.86 24.42
CA VAL A 69 48.40 -49.37 24.31
C VAL A 69 48.79 -50.27 25.50
N PRO A 70 48.56 -49.88 26.77
CA PRO A 70 48.91 -50.73 27.92
C PRO A 70 48.05 -51.99 28.03
N LEU A 71 46.79 -51.93 27.61
CA LEU A 71 45.91 -53.11 27.60
C LEU A 71 46.41 -54.15 26.59
N ILE A 72 46.76 -53.72 25.38
CA ILE A 72 47.33 -54.61 24.35
C ILE A 72 48.65 -55.23 24.85
N GLN A 73 49.49 -54.44 25.50
CA GLN A 73 50.76 -54.94 26.05
C GLN A 73 50.51 -55.95 27.18
N THR A 74 49.56 -55.68 28.07
CA THR A 74 49.18 -56.62 29.16
C THR A 74 48.67 -57.94 28.61
N ILE A 75 47.85 -57.91 27.55
CA ILE A 75 47.35 -59.13 26.90
C ILE A 75 48.50 -59.92 26.27
N LYS A 76 49.44 -59.24 25.59
CA LYS A 76 50.64 -59.88 25.03
C LYS A 76 51.49 -60.54 26.12
N ASP A 77 51.70 -59.85 27.24
CA ASP A 77 52.52 -60.33 28.35
C ASP A 77 51.84 -61.51 29.07
N GLU A 78 50.52 -61.46 29.29
CA GLU A 78 49.76 -62.57 29.87
C GLU A 78 49.74 -63.81 28.96
N PHE A 79 49.62 -63.62 27.64
CA PHE A 79 49.72 -64.72 26.67
C PHE A 79 51.13 -65.31 26.61
N ALA A 80 52.17 -64.47 26.60
CA ALA A 80 53.56 -64.90 26.61
C ALA A 80 53.91 -65.69 27.89
N ALA A 81 53.30 -65.35 29.03
CA ALA A 81 53.45 -66.08 30.29
C ALA A 81 52.66 -67.40 30.34
N LEU A 82 51.51 -67.49 29.65
CA LEU A 82 50.66 -68.69 29.62
C LEU A 82 51.23 -69.80 28.73
N ILE A 83 51.92 -69.44 27.64
CA ILE A 83 52.44 -70.41 26.66
C ILE A 83 53.44 -71.40 27.31
N PRO A 84 54.47 -70.98 28.07
CA PRO A 84 55.40 -71.90 28.74
C PRO A 84 54.71 -72.79 29.78
N HIS A 85 53.75 -72.25 30.54
CA HIS A 85 53.02 -73.04 31.55
C HIS A 85 52.10 -74.09 30.94
N LEU A 86 51.44 -73.78 29.82
CA LEU A 86 50.64 -74.76 29.06
C LEU A 86 51.53 -75.82 28.40
N ILE A 87 52.74 -75.48 27.96
CA ILE A 87 53.71 -76.46 27.43
C ILE A 87 54.21 -77.37 28.56
N GLN A 88 54.48 -76.83 29.76
CA GLN A 88 55.06 -77.56 30.88
C GLN A 88 54.04 -78.43 31.63
N GLN A 89 52.77 -78.02 31.72
CA GLN A 89 51.71 -78.80 32.37
C GLN A 89 51.23 -80.00 31.52
N LYS A 90 51.61 -80.09 30.24
CA LYS A 90 51.09 -81.09 29.29
C LYS A 90 52.08 -82.13 28.80
N LEU A 91 53.31 -82.10 29.32
CA LEU A 91 54.32 -83.14 29.06
C LEU A 91 54.17 -84.36 29.99
N GLU A 92 53.27 -84.35 30.98
CA GLU A 92 53.18 -85.40 32.01
C GLU A 92 51.83 -86.15 32.09
N GLU A 93 50.85 -85.87 31.21
CA GLU A 93 49.57 -86.60 31.18
C GLU A 93 49.48 -87.62 30.01
N PRO A 94 49.49 -88.93 30.26
CA PRO A 94 49.26 -89.94 29.23
C PRO A 94 47.78 -89.96 28.82
N GLY A 95 47.51 -89.74 27.53
CA GLY A 95 46.15 -89.67 26.97
C GLY A 95 45.69 -88.25 26.57
N PHE A 96 46.59 -87.27 26.64
CA PHE A 96 46.30 -85.91 26.25
C PHE A 96 46.05 -85.76 24.73
N LYS A 97 44.82 -85.45 24.33
CA LYS A 97 44.43 -85.16 22.93
C LYS A 97 44.92 -83.78 22.48
N ALA A 98 46.25 -83.61 22.43
CA ALA A 98 46.91 -82.36 22.03
C ALA A 98 46.38 -81.82 20.69
N ASN A 99 46.06 -82.72 19.76
CA ASN A 99 45.57 -82.35 18.44
C ASN A 99 44.19 -81.64 18.48
N GLU A 100 43.34 -81.95 19.47
CA GLU A 100 41.99 -81.38 19.57
C GLU A 100 42.04 -79.94 20.12
N GLN A 101 42.90 -79.68 21.11
CA GLN A 101 43.10 -78.33 21.66
C GLN A 101 43.97 -77.44 20.76
N ILE A 102 44.94 -78.02 20.04
CA ILE A 102 45.69 -77.28 19.01
C ILE A 102 44.74 -76.89 17.88
N ALA A 103 43.84 -77.78 17.45
CA ALA A 103 42.82 -77.45 16.46
C ALA A 103 41.88 -76.33 16.95
N GLU A 104 41.43 -76.38 18.20
CA GLU A 104 40.57 -75.33 18.78
C GLU A 104 41.30 -73.97 18.87
N LEU A 105 42.59 -73.97 19.22
CA LEU A 105 43.40 -72.75 19.25
C LEU A 105 43.69 -72.22 17.84
N GLN A 106 43.94 -73.09 16.86
CA GLN A 106 44.11 -72.71 15.46
C GLN A 106 42.83 -72.08 14.90
N GLU A 107 41.66 -72.64 15.24
CA GLU A 107 40.37 -72.08 14.85
C GLU A 107 40.13 -70.70 15.49
N LYS A 108 40.49 -70.53 16.77
CA LYS A 108 40.41 -69.23 17.46
C LYS A 108 41.37 -68.19 16.86
N VAL A 109 42.60 -68.58 16.50
CA VAL A 109 43.55 -67.69 15.83
C VAL A 109 43.02 -67.26 14.46
N LEU A 110 42.48 -68.20 13.67
CA LEU A 110 41.85 -67.89 12.38
C LEU A 110 40.64 -66.95 12.54
N SER A 111 39.82 -67.14 13.57
CA SER A 111 38.71 -66.24 13.87
C SER A 111 39.20 -64.82 14.20
N LEU A 112 40.24 -64.70 15.03
CA LEU A 112 40.82 -63.41 15.42
C LEU A 112 41.51 -62.71 14.25
N GLU A 113 42.19 -63.45 13.36
CA GLU A 113 42.75 -62.89 12.12
C GLU A 113 41.67 -62.36 11.19
N LYS A 114 40.52 -63.04 11.12
CA LYS A 114 39.37 -62.58 10.33
C LYS A 114 38.76 -61.31 10.92
N GLU A 115 38.65 -61.20 12.24
CA GLU A 115 38.20 -59.99 12.92
C GLU A 115 39.18 -58.84 12.76
N LYS A 116 40.49 -59.10 12.86
CA LYS A 116 41.54 -58.12 12.58
C LYS A 116 41.43 -57.56 11.16
N ARG A 117 41.29 -58.43 10.15
CA ARG A 117 41.12 -57.98 8.74
C ARG A 117 39.87 -57.13 8.54
N LYS A 118 38.77 -57.45 9.23
CA LYS A 118 37.55 -56.63 9.19
C LYS A 118 37.79 -55.24 9.81
N ALA A 119 38.49 -55.17 10.93
CA ALA A 119 38.85 -53.91 11.56
C ALA A 119 39.79 -53.07 10.68
N GLU A 120 40.79 -53.70 10.04
CA GLU A 120 41.69 -53.03 9.08
C GLU A 120 40.94 -52.51 7.85
N GLN A 121 40.00 -53.28 7.30
CA GLN A 121 39.14 -52.83 6.19
C GLN A 121 38.24 -51.66 6.60
N GLN A 122 37.69 -51.70 7.81
CA GLN A 122 36.86 -50.62 8.32
C GLN A 122 37.69 -49.35 8.58
N ALA A 123 38.92 -49.48 9.10
CA ALA A 123 39.84 -48.36 9.28
C ALA A 123 40.23 -47.73 7.95
N HIS A 124 40.58 -48.54 6.93
CA HIS A 124 40.87 -48.04 5.59
C HIS A 124 39.66 -47.34 4.96
N TRP A 125 38.44 -47.86 5.18
CA TRP A 125 37.22 -47.18 4.70
C TRP A 125 37.05 -45.80 5.35
N PHE A 126 37.29 -45.69 6.66
CA PHE A 126 37.27 -44.40 7.36
C PHE A 126 38.37 -43.44 6.90
N GLU A 127 39.60 -43.90 6.67
CA GLU A 127 40.67 -43.07 6.09
C GLU A 127 40.28 -42.54 4.72
N GLN A 128 39.64 -43.37 3.88
CA GLN A 128 39.19 -42.98 2.55
C GLN A 128 38.01 -41.99 2.58
N GLU A 129 37.13 -42.08 3.58
CA GLU A 129 36.07 -41.09 3.84
C GLU A 129 36.63 -39.76 4.36
N LEU A 130 37.64 -39.81 5.24
CA LEU A 130 38.33 -38.62 5.73
C LEU A 130 39.10 -37.91 4.60
N ASP A 131 39.80 -38.66 3.74
CA ASP A 131 40.47 -38.09 2.56
C ASP A 131 39.49 -37.47 1.55
N GLN A 132 38.24 -37.98 1.46
CA GLN A 132 37.18 -37.35 0.66
C GLN A 132 36.61 -36.10 1.33
N ALA A 133 36.53 -36.06 2.66
CA ALA A 133 36.12 -34.88 3.42
C ALA A 133 37.21 -33.77 3.43
N ASP A 134 38.48 -34.16 3.37
CA ASP A 134 39.66 -33.28 3.30
C ASP A 134 39.96 -32.77 1.87
N CYS A 135 39.03 -32.95 0.92
CA CYS A 135 38.94 -32.10 -0.28
C CYS A 135 38.55 -30.66 0.13
N HIS A 136 39.45 -30.00 0.84
CA HIS A 136 39.32 -28.66 1.43
C HIS A 136 39.16 -27.53 0.40
N GLY A 137 39.12 -27.83 -0.91
CA GLY A 137 38.86 -26.84 -1.97
C GLY A 137 37.37 -26.66 -2.28
N CYS A 138 36.58 -27.73 -2.33
CA CYS A 138 35.18 -27.63 -2.77
C CYS A 138 34.23 -27.05 -1.71
N GLY A 139 34.56 -27.20 -0.42
CA GLY A 139 33.77 -26.63 0.67
C GLY A 139 33.94 -25.11 0.79
N GLN A 140 35.12 -24.58 0.49
CA GLN A 140 35.41 -23.14 0.58
C GLN A 140 34.72 -22.35 -0.53
N GLU A 141 34.74 -22.82 -1.77
CA GLU A 141 34.04 -22.15 -2.89
C GLU A 141 32.51 -22.15 -2.68
N GLU A 142 31.95 -23.25 -2.18
CA GLU A 142 30.52 -23.32 -1.86
C GLU A 142 30.16 -22.40 -0.67
N LEU A 143 31.03 -22.32 0.35
CA LEU A 143 30.83 -21.41 1.48
C LEU A 143 30.89 -19.95 1.03
N GLU A 144 31.86 -19.57 0.21
CA GLU A 144 31.97 -18.22 -0.35
C GLU A 144 30.75 -17.86 -1.19
N ARG A 145 30.25 -18.79 -2.03
CA ARG A 145 29.04 -18.60 -2.82
C ARG A 145 27.81 -18.38 -1.91
N LEU A 146 27.64 -19.21 -0.89
CA LEU A 146 26.53 -19.09 0.06
C LEU A 146 26.63 -17.82 0.92
N GLU A 147 27.84 -17.35 1.23
CA GLU A 147 28.05 -16.07 1.90
C GLU A 147 27.68 -14.88 1.02
N GLU A 148 28.04 -14.91 -0.27
CA GLU A 148 27.68 -13.86 -1.23
C GLU A 148 26.17 -13.83 -1.53
N GLU A 149 25.54 -15.00 -1.65
CA GLU A 149 24.08 -15.12 -1.75
C GLU A 149 23.38 -14.58 -0.49
N ASN A 150 23.88 -14.92 0.70
CA ASN A 150 23.38 -14.37 1.95
C ASN A 150 23.53 -12.85 2.04
N LYS A 151 24.66 -12.30 1.58
CA LYS A 151 24.87 -10.83 1.52
C LYS A 151 23.85 -10.18 0.58
N THR A 152 23.61 -10.78 -0.57
CA THR A 152 22.64 -10.28 -1.56
C THR A 152 21.20 -10.31 -1.02
N LEU A 153 20.80 -11.44 -0.43
CA LEU A 153 19.48 -11.60 0.19
C LEU A 153 19.27 -10.63 1.37
N LYS A 154 20.31 -10.35 2.16
CA LYS A 154 20.24 -9.36 3.24
C LYS A 154 19.99 -7.94 2.70
N ILE A 155 20.64 -7.56 1.60
CA ILE A 155 20.43 -6.25 0.96
C ILE A 155 19.01 -6.16 0.42
N GLU A 156 18.53 -7.18 -0.29
CA GLU A 156 17.17 -7.21 -0.84
C GLU A 156 16.11 -7.15 0.26
N MET A 157 16.29 -7.90 1.36
CA MET A 157 15.42 -7.82 2.52
C MET A 157 15.36 -6.42 3.13
N GLU A 158 16.49 -5.71 3.24
CA GLU A 158 16.50 -4.34 3.75
C GLU A 158 15.82 -3.35 2.80
N ILE A 159 15.99 -3.50 1.49
CA ILE A 159 15.27 -2.72 0.47
C ILE A 159 13.76 -2.95 0.60
N LEU A 160 13.32 -4.21 0.68
CA LEU A 160 11.90 -4.55 0.82
C LEU A 160 11.31 -4.08 2.16
N LYS A 161 12.07 -4.17 3.26
CA LYS A 161 11.66 -3.62 4.57
C LYS A 161 11.54 -2.10 4.51
N LYS A 162 12.45 -1.42 3.83
CA LYS A 162 12.38 0.03 3.63
C LYS A 162 11.15 0.39 2.79
N GLY A 163 10.93 -0.29 1.67
CA GLY A 163 9.73 -0.13 0.83
C GLY A 163 8.43 -0.31 1.61
N ARG A 164 8.32 -1.37 2.43
CA ARG A 164 7.15 -1.59 3.30
C ARG A 164 6.97 -0.48 4.34
N ARG A 165 8.05 0.05 4.91
CA ARG A 165 7.97 1.17 5.86
C ARG A 165 7.44 2.43 5.19
N ASP A 166 7.94 2.73 3.99
CA ASP A 166 7.51 3.90 3.20
C ASP A 166 6.03 3.78 2.79
N ASP A 167 5.60 2.59 2.35
CA ASP A 167 4.21 2.35 1.97
C ASP A 167 3.27 2.36 3.18
N ASN A 168 3.68 1.79 4.32
CA ASN A 168 2.91 1.90 5.56
C ASN A 168 2.80 3.35 6.04
N ALA A 169 3.84 4.16 5.87
CA ALA A 169 3.80 5.59 6.19
C ALA A 169 2.81 6.33 5.28
N LYS A 170 2.79 6.02 3.97
CA LYS A 170 1.78 6.55 3.03
C LYS A 170 0.36 6.12 3.40
N ILE A 171 0.15 4.84 3.70
CA ILE A 171 -1.16 4.31 4.13
C ILE A 171 -1.62 5.02 5.42
N LYS A 172 -0.73 5.19 6.40
CA LYS A 172 -1.05 5.90 7.64
C LYS A 172 -1.37 7.37 7.39
N ASN A 173 -0.63 8.05 6.52
CA ASN A 173 -0.95 9.42 6.11
C ASN A 173 -2.29 9.51 5.39
N LEU A 174 -2.58 8.61 4.45
CA LEU A 174 -3.87 8.54 3.76
C LEU A 174 -5.01 8.29 4.74
N HIS A 175 -4.84 7.34 5.65
CA HIS A 175 -5.83 7.03 6.70
C HIS A 175 -6.04 8.23 7.62
N GLN A 176 -4.97 8.96 7.98
CA GLN A 176 -5.07 10.15 8.80
C GLN A 176 -5.69 11.34 8.05
N MET A 177 -5.44 11.49 6.75
CA MET A 177 -6.13 12.45 5.89
C MET A 177 -7.62 12.12 5.79
N LEU A 178 -7.97 10.83 5.67
CA LEU A 178 -9.35 10.35 5.58
C LEU A 178 -10.10 10.55 6.91
N ILE A 179 -9.43 10.31 8.05
CA ILE A 179 -9.96 10.64 9.37
C ILE A 179 -10.12 12.15 9.54
N ARG A 180 -9.14 12.97 9.14
CA ARG A 180 -9.21 14.44 9.24
C ARG A 180 -10.35 15.00 8.38
N ALA A 181 -10.50 14.52 7.15
CA ALA A 181 -11.64 14.83 6.28
C ALA A 181 -12.98 14.40 6.92
N GLY A 182 -12.97 13.35 7.75
CA GLY A 182 -14.15 12.90 8.49
C GLY A 182 -14.42 13.60 9.83
N HIS A 183 -13.53 14.47 10.33
CA HIS A 183 -13.63 14.99 11.71
C HIS A 183 -13.61 16.50 11.91
N ARG A 184 -13.33 17.31 10.90
CA ARG A 184 -13.58 18.75 10.97
C ARG A 184 -13.84 19.25 9.57
N ASP A 185 -15.05 19.72 9.35
CA ASP A 185 -15.34 20.89 8.53
C ASP A 185 -16.76 21.30 8.92
N GLU A 186 -16.86 22.43 9.63
CA GLU A 186 -18.12 23.18 9.63
C GLU A 186 -18.54 23.28 8.17
N ALA A 187 -19.76 22.82 7.86
CA ALA A 187 -20.35 22.96 6.54
C ALA A 187 -20.02 24.36 6.01
N PRO A 188 -19.47 24.53 4.79
CA PRO A 188 -19.12 25.85 4.27
C PRO A 188 -20.26 26.79 4.54
N MET A 189 -19.98 27.84 5.31
CA MET A 189 -21.01 28.75 5.78
C MET A 189 -21.69 29.34 4.55
N ASP A 190 -23.00 29.55 4.60
CA ASP A 190 -23.77 30.14 3.49
C ASP A 190 -23.08 31.37 2.87
N ASP A 191 -22.30 32.09 3.68
CA ASP A 191 -21.52 33.26 3.29
C ASP A 191 -20.38 32.93 2.30
N GLU A 192 -19.71 31.78 2.44
CA GLU A 192 -18.69 31.31 1.49
C GLU A 192 -19.32 30.96 0.15
N VAL A 193 -20.43 30.20 0.18
CA VAL A 193 -21.21 29.88 -1.03
C VAL A 193 -21.67 31.17 -1.71
N ARG A 194 -22.23 32.11 -0.93
CA ARG A 194 -22.70 33.40 -1.45
C ARG A 194 -21.58 34.23 -2.05
N ALA A 195 -20.42 34.32 -1.37
CA ALA A 195 -19.26 35.04 -1.86
C ALA A 195 -18.71 34.41 -3.15
N GLY A 196 -18.65 33.08 -3.21
CA GLY A 196 -18.25 32.34 -4.39
C GLY A 196 -19.14 32.62 -5.61
N PHE A 197 -20.46 32.56 -5.44
CA PHE A 197 -21.41 32.89 -6.52
C PHE A 197 -21.39 34.37 -6.91
N LEU A 198 -21.15 35.28 -5.97
CA LEU A 198 -20.98 36.69 -6.28
C LEU A 198 -19.72 36.93 -7.12
N ASN A 199 -18.62 36.26 -6.78
CA ASN A 199 -17.38 36.32 -7.56
C ASN A 199 -17.58 35.72 -8.97
N LEU A 200 -18.28 34.58 -9.07
CA LEU A 200 -18.62 33.98 -10.36
C LEU A 200 -19.47 34.92 -11.23
N LYS A 201 -20.51 35.55 -10.64
CA LYS A 201 -21.34 36.57 -11.31
C LYS A 201 -20.48 37.73 -11.84
N TYR A 202 -19.52 38.21 -11.03
CA TYR A 202 -18.60 39.29 -11.40
C TYR A 202 -17.62 38.87 -12.51
N LYS A 203 -17.05 37.67 -12.45
CA LYS A 203 -16.13 37.17 -13.48
C LYS A 203 -16.82 36.98 -14.82
N ILE A 204 -18.06 36.45 -14.84
CA ILE A 204 -18.86 36.37 -16.06
C ILE A 204 -19.12 37.77 -16.64
N LEU A 205 -19.45 38.75 -15.80
CA LEU A 205 -19.60 40.15 -16.23
C LEU A 205 -18.31 40.68 -16.88
N GLN A 206 -17.16 40.48 -16.23
CA GLN A 206 -15.86 40.92 -16.76
C GLN A 206 -15.49 40.24 -18.08
N LEU A 207 -15.73 38.93 -18.19
CA LEU A 207 -15.54 38.18 -19.43
C LEU A 207 -16.35 38.81 -20.58
N VAL A 208 -17.65 39.03 -20.35
CA VAL A 208 -18.55 39.63 -21.35
C VAL A 208 -18.09 41.04 -21.71
N LYS A 209 -17.76 41.88 -20.72
CA LYS A 209 -17.29 43.25 -20.98
C LYS A 209 -15.97 43.30 -21.73
N ASN A 210 -15.00 42.46 -21.40
CA ASN A 210 -13.66 42.52 -21.97
C ASN A 210 -13.61 41.99 -23.41
N HIS A 211 -14.39 40.95 -23.71
CA HIS A 211 -14.25 40.22 -24.96
C HIS A 211 -15.47 40.28 -25.87
N PHE A 212 -16.65 40.61 -25.33
CA PHE A 212 -17.92 40.40 -26.04
C PHE A 212 -18.85 41.62 -26.12
N SER A 213 -18.58 42.69 -25.36
CA SER A 213 -19.33 43.96 -25.42
C SER A 213 -19.17 44.72 -26.75
N LYS A 214 -18.24 44.29 -27.61
CA LYS A 214 -17.90 44.92 -28.89
C LYS A 214 -18.61 44.32 -30.10
N PHE A 215 -19.60 43.43 -29.91
CA PHE A 215 -20.36 42.81 -31.00
C PHE A 215 -21.80 43.38 -31.08
N PRO A 216 -21.99 44.58 -31.65
CA PRO A 216 -23.31 45.20 -31.77
C PRO A 216 -24.19 44.57 -32.87
N GLU A 217 -23.67 43.67 -33.70
CA GLU A 217 -24.30 43.32 -34.99
C GLU A 217 -25.16 42.05 -34.98
N HIS A 218 -25.25 41.29 -33.88
CA HIS A 218 -26.06 40.06 -33.85
C HIS A 218 -27.50 40.24 -33.38
N ASN A 219 -28.38 40.30 -34.38
CA ASN A 219 -29.58 39.45 -34.49
C ASN A 219 -30.58 39.46 -33.32
N ALA A 220 -31.07 40.65 -32.98
CA ALA A 220 -32.51 40.82 -32.78
C ALA A 220 -32.87 42.23 -33.22
N ARG A 221 -34.07 42.40 -33.79
CA ARG A 221 -34.77 43.69 -33.68
C ARG A 221 -34.99 43.89 -32.19
N LEU A 222 -33.98 44.41 -31.49
CA LEU A 222 -34.13 44.82 -30.12
C LEU A 222 -35.31 45.78 -30.11
N SER A 223 -36.19 45.60 -29.13
CA SER A 223 -37.19 46.61 -28.87
C SER A 223 -36.45 47.95 -28.72
N PRO A 224 -36.90 49.04 -29.38
CA PRO A 224 -36.29 50.36 -29.19
C PRO A 224 -36.28 50.78 -27.71
N ASP A 225 -37.11 50.14 -26.89
CA ASP A 225 -37.27 50.38 -25.46
C ASP A 225 -36.51 49.37 -24.58
N ALA A 226 -35.70 48.48 -25.15
CA ALA A 226 -34.87 47.57 -24.37
C ALA A 226 -33.78 48.34 -23.60
N SER A 227 -33.40 47.83 -22.42
CA SER A 227 -32.31 48.42 -21.64
C SER A 227 -31.01 48.50 -22.46
N PRO A 228 -30.16 49.53 -22.28
CA PRO A 228 -28.93 49.70 -23.04
C PRO A 228 -27.96 48.51 -22.91
N ASP A 229 -28.00 47.83 -21.76
CA ASP A 229 -27.13 46.67 -21.46
C ASP A 229 -27.77 45.33 -21.88
N TYR A 230 -28.89 45.33 -22.61
CA TYR A 230 -29.67 44.11 -22.88
C TYR A 230 -28.84 43.01 -23.55
N GLN A 231 -28.02 43.35 -24.55
CA GLN A 231 -27.14 42.40 -25.23
C GLN A 231 -26.08 41.81 -24.29
N GLU A 232 -25.51 42.64 -23.40
CA GLU A 232 -24.58 42.18 -22.36
C GLU A 232 -25.28 41.19 -21.42
N LEU A 233 -26.51 41.49 -21.02
CA LEU A 233 -27.32 40.65 -20.13
C LEU A 233 -27.68 39.30 -20.80
N LEU A 234 -27.97 39.29 -22.12
CA LEU A 234 -28.15 38.05 -22.88
C LEU A 234 -26.87 37.20 -22.91
N ALA A 235 -25.72 37.83 -23.11
CA ALA A 235 -24.42 37.18 -23.13
C ALA A 235 -24.09 36.57 -21.76
N ARG A 236 -24.28 37.33 -20.69
CA ARG A 236 -24.09 36.84 -19.31
C ARG A 236 -25.01 35.65 -19.00
N SER A 237 -26.27 35.73 -19.41
CA SER A 237 -27.24 34.64 -19.25
C SER A 237 -26.81 33.37 -19.97
N ALA A 238 -26.31 33.49 -21.20
CA ALA A 238 -25.83 32.35 -21.97
C ALA A 238 -24.64 31.67 -21.29
N VAL A 239 -23.63 32.43 -20.81
CA VAL A 239 -22.51 31.83 -20.05
C VAL A 239 -23.02 31.13 -18.80
N ALA A 240 -23.83 31.81 -17.99
CA ALA A 240 -24.35 31.26 -16.74
C ALA A 240 -25.16 29.98 -16.97
N ARG A 241 -25.97 29.94 -18.03
CA ARG A 241 -26.74 28.75 -18.42
C ARG A 241 -25.83 27.59 -18.81
N THR A 242 -24.82 27.80 -19.64
CA THR A 242 -23.89 26.73 -20.04
C THR A 242 -23.14 26.19 -18.83
N LEU A 243 -22.68 27.06 -17.92
CA LEU A 243 -22.05 26.63 -16.67
C LEU A 243 -23.01 25.81 -15.80
N TYR A 244 -24.27 26.24 -15.69
CA TYR A 244 -25.30 25.48 -14.98
C TYR A 244 -25.46 24.09 -15.60
N GLU A 245 -25.66 23.99 -16.91
CA GLU A 245 -25.86 22.72 -17.61
C GLU A 245 -24.67 21.75 -17.38
N LYS A 246 -23.43 22.26 -17.42
CA LYS A 246 -22.21 21.47 -17.29
C LYS A 246 -21.88 21.08 -15.84
N PHE A 247 -22.11 21.95 -14.86
CA PHE A 247 -21.62 21.76 -13.48
C PHE A 247 -22.71 21.62 -12.41
N PHE A 248 -23.87 22.24 -12.59
CA PHE A 248 -24.89 22.36 -11.53
C PHE A 248 -26.22 21.71 -11.86
N SER A 249 -26.40 21.24 -13.09
CA SER A 249 -27.61 20.52 -13.48
C SER A 249 -27.77 19.25 -12.64
N PRO A 250 -29.01 18.79 -12.39
CA PRO A 250 -29.26 17.57 -11.63
C PRO A 250 -28.50 16.34 -12.17
N GLY A 251 -28.16 16.32 -13.46
CA GLY A 251 -27.42 15.24 -14.11
C GLY A 251 -25.89 15.35 -14.02
N SER A 252 -25.32 16.49 -13.64
CA SER A 252 -23.86 16.69 -13.64
C SER A 252 -23.15 15.85 -12.58
N LEU A 253 -23.77 15.67 -11.40
CA LEU A 253 -23.39 14.76 -10.29
C LEU A 253 -21.86 14.65 -10.04
N SER A 254 -21.14 15.77 -10.10
CA SER A 254 -19.69 15.69 -10.18
C SER A 254 -19.02 15.38 -8.83
N PHE A 255 -17.93 14.60 -8.85
CA PHE A 255 -17.15 14.22 -7.65
C PHE A 255 -15.75 14.80 -7.62
N GLY A 256 -15.32 15.49 -8.67
CA GLY A 256 -13.99 16.12 -8.71
C GLY A 256 -12.90 15.16 -9.15
N VAL A 257 -13.26 14.07 -9.84
CA VAL A 257 -12.31 13.10 -10.36
C VAL A 257 -12.38 13.02 -11.88
N GLY A 258 -11.28 12.57 -12.49
CA GLY A 258 -11.18 12.39 -13.94
C GLY A 258 -11.57 10.99 -14.40
N GLY A 259 -11.93 10.87 -15.68
CA GLY A 259 -12.04 9.59 -16.40
C GLY A 259 -13.14 8.66 -15.87
N ASN A 260 -12.89 7.34 -15.94
CA ASN A 260 -13.89 6.31 -15.64
C ASN A 260 -14.36 6.32 -14.18
N MET A 261 -13.50 6.76 -13.25
CA MET A 261 -13.85 6.80 -11.83
C MET A 261 -15.03 7.74 -11.57
N GLU A 262 -15.10 8.87 -12.28
CA GLU A 262 -16.20 9.81 -12.15
C GLU A 262 -17.52 9.18 -12.56
N GLU A 263 -17.56 8.49 -13.70
CA GLU A 263 -18.79 7.88 -14.20
C GLU A 263 -19.28 6.75 -13.28
N LEU A 264 -18.36 5.94 -12.73
CA LEU A 264 -18.69 4.92 -11.73
C LEU A 264 -19.30 5.54 -10.46
N LEU A 265 -18.75 6.65 -9.96
CA LEU A 265 -19.29 7.34 -8.79
C LEU A 265 -20.68 7.93 -9.07
N LYS A 266 -20.89 8.50 -10.26
CA LYS A 266 -22.20 9.00 -10.69
C LYS A 266 -23.24 7.89 -10.80
N GLU A 267 -22.88 6.76 -11.41
CA GLU A 267 -23.76 5.60 -11.54
C GLU A 267 -24.15 5.05 -10.16
N PHE A 268 -23.16 4.93 -9.26
CA PHE A 268 -23.41 4.48 -7.91
C PHE A 268 -24.33 5.45 -7.16
N GLU A 269 -24.11 6.76 -7.26
CA GLU A 269 -25.00 7.74 -6.64
C GLU A 269 -26.44 7.64 -7.16
N ARG A 270 -26.62 7.51 -8.48
CA ARG A 270 -27.96 7.31 -9.05
C ARG A 270 -28.62 6.05 -8.50
N ALA A 271 -27.87 4.97 -8.33
CA ALA A 271 -28.37 3.75 -7.71
C ALA A 271 -28.77 3.97 -6.24
N LEU A 272 -27.99 4.74 -5.47
CA LEU A 272 -28.34 5.13 -4.11
C LEU A 272 -29.62 5.98 -4.05
N GLN A 273 -29.73 6.99 -4.93
CA GLN A 273 -30.89 7.88 -5.00
C GLN A 273 -32.18 7.16 -5.40
N ASN A 274 -32.07 6.13 -6.25
CA ASN A 274 -33.20 5.31 -6.69
C ASN A 274 -33.54 4.16 -5.74
N SER A 275 -32.69 3.89 -4.74
CA SER A 275 -32.91 2.81 -3.80
C SER A 275 -33.98 3.20 -2.76
N THR A 276 -34.96 2.32 -2.56
CA THR A 276 -35.95 2.48 -1.48
C THR A 276 -35.45 1.98 -0.13
N SER A 277 -34.36 1.21 -0.11
CA SER A 277 -33.80 0.60 1.11
C SER A 277 -32.79 1.49 1.83
N ILE A 278 -32.27 2.52 1.16
CA ILE A 278 -31.24 3.40 1.68
C ILE A 278 -31.90 4.72 2.08
N LYS A 279 -31.63 5.18 3.31
CA LYS A 279 -32.10 6.49 3.75
C LYS A 279 -31.36 7.55 2.94
N ALA A 280 -32.08 8.58 2.52
CA ALA A 280 -31.49 9.61 1.67
C ALA A 280 -30.38 10.38 2.40
N GLU A 281 -30.44 10.47 3.73
CA GLU A 281 -29.42 11.08 4.57
C GLU A 281 -28.09 10.31 4.47
N ASP A 282 -28.15 8.98 4.40
CA ASP A 282 -26.97 8.12 4.22
C ASP A 282 -26.36 8.32 2.81
N ALA A 283 -27.21 8.45 1.79
CA ALA A 283 -26.76 8.73 0.42
C ALA A 283 -26.10 10.11 0.30
N ILE A 284 -26.66 11.12 0.96
CA ILE A 284 -26.10 12.48 1.06
C ILE A 284 -24.75 12.46 1.79
N GLU A 285 -24.65 11.73 2.90
CA GLU A 285 -23.41 11.61 3.67
C GLU A 285 -22.33 10.89 2.87
N TRP A 286 -22.67 9.78 2.20
CA TRP A 286 -21.74 9.09 1.31
C TRP A 286 -21.21 10.01 0.23
N ARG A 287 -22.11 10.74 -0.47
CA ARG A 287 -21.73 11.71 -1.49
C ARG A 287 -20.74 12.73 -0.96
N ALA A 288 -21.07 13.37 0.18
CA ALA A 288 -20.28 14.42 0.78
C ALA A 288 -18.87 13.94 1.11
N ARG A 289 -18.75 12.80 1.79
CA ARG A 289 -17.46 12.20 2.17
C ARG A 289 -16.64 11.79 0.95
N THR A 290 -17.26 11.21 -0.06
CA THR A 290 -16.55 10.79 -1.28
C THR A 290 -16.03 12.01 -2.06
N ALA A 291 -16.83 13.07 -2.22
CA ALA A 291 -16.39 14.31 -2.88
C ALA A 291 -15.25 15.00 -2.10
N GLN A 292 -15.35 15.04 -0.76
CA GLN A 292 -14.28 15.57 0.11
C GLN A 292 -12.99 14.77 -0.02
N ALA A 293 -13.09 13.43 -0.01
CA ALA A 293 -11.92 12.56 -0.19
C ALA A 293 -11.28 12.75 -1.57
N ALA A 294 -12.08 12.81 -2.63
CA ALA A 294 -11.61 13.09 -3.98
C ALA A 294 -10.87 14.43 -4.06
N LYS A 295 -11.44 15.50 -3.48
CA LYS A 295 -10.81 16.82 -3.39
C LYS A 295 -9.49 16.78 -2.61
N ALA A 296 -9.46 16.11 -1.46
CA ALA A 296 -8.27 16.00 -0.62
C ALA A 296 -7.14 15.20 -1.27
N LEU A 297 -7.48 14.20 -2.09
CA LEU A 297 -6.51 13.38 -2.81
C LEU A 297 -5.94 14.07 -4.06
N ASN A 298 -6.56 15.16 -4.52
CA ASN A 298 -6.15 15.91 -5.72
C ASN A 298 -5.91 14.97 -6.92
N LEU A 299 -6.89 14.11 -7.20
CA LEU A 299 -6.75 13.05 -8.20
C LEU A 299 -6.55 13.65 -9.61
N PRO A 300 -5.65 13.05 -10.42
CA PRO A 300 -5.34 13.57 -11.75
C PRO A 300 -6.55 13.50 -12.70
N GLY A 301 -6.57 14.40 -13.69
CA GLY A 301 -7.55 14.43 -14.76
C GLY A 301 -8.74 15.36 -14.54
N TRP A 302 -8.92 15.91 -13.33
CA TRP A 302 -9.94 16.92 -13.07
C TRP A 302 -9.72 18.20 -13.86
N SER A 303 -8.50 18.76 -13.82
CA SER A 303 -8.13 19.96 -14.57
C SER A 303 -8.33 19.77 -16.08
N SER A 304 -7.98 18.59 -16.62
CA SER A 304 -8.20 18.28 -18.03
C SER A 304 -9.68 18.28 -18.42
N ARG A 305 -10.57 17.82 -17.51
CA ARG A 305 -12.02 17.90 -17.73
C ARG A 305 -12.51 19.34 -17.73
N VAL A 306 -12.08 20.15 -16.77
CA VAL A 306 -12.46 21.58 -16.71
C VAL A 306 -12.02 22.30 -17.98
N HIS A 307 -10.79 22.06 -18.43
CA HIS A 307 -10.27 22.58 -19.69
C HIS A 307 -11.14 22.19 -20.90
N ASN A 308 -11.54 20.91 -21.00
CA ASN A 308 -12.42 20.45 -22.08
C ASN A 308 -13.81 21.10 -22.01
N ILE A 309 -14.35 21.31 -20.81
CA ILE A 309 -15.60 22.04 -20.62
C ILE A 309 -15.42 23.51 -21.03
N ALA A 310 -14.29 24.14 -20.72
CA ALA A 310 -13.98 25.50 -21.16
C ALA A 310 -13.93 25.61 -22.69
N LYS A 311 -13.43 24.59 -23.40
CA LYS A 311 -13.51 24.50 -24.87
C LYS A 311 -14.95 24.44 -25.36
N ASP A 312 -15.78 23.60 -24.75
CA ASP A 312 -17.20 23.50 -25.08
C ASP A 312 -17.91 24.85 -24.86
N VAL A 313 -17.74 25.46 -23.68
CA VAL A 313 -18.33 26.76 -23.33
C VAL A 313 -17.88 27.82 -24.33
N THR A 314 -16.58 27.89 -24.64
CA THR A 314 -16.04 28.83 -25.62
C THR A 314 -16.67 28.59 -27.00
N ARG A 315 -16.77 27.34 -27.47
CA ARG A 315 -17.37 27.01 -28.77
C ARG A 315 -18.83 27.43 -28.84
N ASP A 316 -19.62 27.08 -27.84
CA ASP A 316 -21.05 27.37 -27.79
C ASP A 316 -21.27 28.90 -27.74
N PHE A 317 -20.41 29.62 -27.02
CA PHE A 317 -20.46 31.08 -26.91
C PHE A 317 -20.02 31.79 -28.20
N VAL A 318 -18.95 31.31 -28.85
CA VAL A 318 -18.45 31.82 -30.13
C VAL A 318 -19.48 31.61 -31.23
N GLN A 319 -20.16 30.47 -31.27
CA GLN A 319 -21.25 30.22 -32.23
C GLN A 319 -22.42 31.20 -32.04
N TYR A 320 -22.71 31.59 -30.80
CA TYR A 320 -23.81 32.51 -30.50
C TYR A 320 -23.46 33.97 -30.85
N TYR A 321 -22.21 34.40 -30.65
CA TYR A 321 -21.81 35.81 -30.77
C TYR A 321 -20.93 36.16 -31.98
N SER A 322 -20.44 35.18 -32.74
CA SER A 322 -19.61 35.43 -33.93
C SER A 322 -20.08 34.61 -35.12
N GLN A 323 -20.62 35.26 -36.17
CA GLN A 323 -20.98 34.57 -37.42
C GLN A 323 -19.80 34.37 -38.36
N SER A 324 -18.67 35.05 -38.15
CA SER A 324 -17.68 35.14 -39.22
C SER A 324 -16.37 35.73 -38.69
N ARG A 325 -15.26 34.99 -38.83
CA ARG A 325 -13.84 35.45 -38.80
C ARG A 325 -13.04 35.48 -37.51
N TYR A 326 -13.62 35.39 -36.30
CA TYR A 326 -12.83 35.34 -35.06
C TYR A 326 -12.97 33.99 -34.37
N ALA A 327 -12.25 32.99 -34.88
CA ALA A 327 -12.00 31.78 -34.11
C ALA A 327 -11.23 32.20 -32.84
N VAL A 328 -11.88 32.15 -31.68
CA VAL A 328 -11.22 32.29 -30.38
C VAL A 328 -10.24 31.14 -30.29
N LYS A 329 -8.95 31.42 -30.56
CA LYS A 329 -7.89 30.42 -30.44
C LYS A 329 -7.78 30.01 -28.97
N GLU A 330 -7.45 28.75 -28.70
CA GLU A 330 -7.25 28.23 -27.33
C GLU A 330 -6.20 29.03 -26.55
N ASN A 331 -5.24 29.67 -27.22
CA ASN A 331 -4.24 30.54 -26.57
C ASN A 331 -4.68 32.00 -26.37
N SER A 332 -5.94 32.32 -26.67
CA SER A 332 -6.44 33.69 -26.49
C SER A 332 -6.64 34.02 -25.01
N ARG A 333 -6.62 35.32 -24.68
CA ARG A 333 -6.98 35.80 -23.34
C ARG A 333 -8.43 35.43 -22.99
N ALA A 334 -9.34 35.50 -23.97
CA ALA A 334 -10.74 35.13 -23.77
C ALA A 334 -10.90 33.67 -23.34
N PHE A 335 -10.18 32.73 -23.97
CA PHE A 335 -10.23 31.32 -23.57
C PHE A 335 -9.74 31.11 -22.13
N ARG A 336 -8.61 31.72 -21.76
CA ARG A 336 -8.09 31.64 -20.38
C ARG A 336 -9.07 32.20 -19.35
N ASP A 337 -9.73 33.30 -19.67
CA ASP A 337 -10.75 33.88 -18.77
C ASP A 337 -11.98 32.95 -18.66
N VAL A 338 -12.37 32.24 -19.73
CA VAL A 338 -13.41 31.21 -19.69
C VAL A 338 -12.97 30.01 -18.86
N GLU A 339 -11.72 29.57 -19.01
CA GLU A 339 -11.13 28.48 -18.24
C GLU A 339 -11.13 28.79 -16.73
N GLU A 340 -10.68 29.98 -16.32
CA GLU A 340 -10.75 30.45 -14.92
C GLU A 340 -12.18 30.44 -14.38
N ILE A 341 -13.16 30.87 -15.20
CA ILE A 341 -14.58 30.83 -14.83
C ILE A 341 -15.08 29.38 -14.69
N CYS A 342 -14.65 28.48 -15.56
CA CYS A 342 -15.00 27.06 -15.47
C CYS A 342 -14.37 26.40 -14.25
N GLU A 343 -13.13 26.73 -13.90
CA GLU A 343 -12.47 26.30 -12.66
C GLU A 343 -13.26 26.77 -11.43
N MET A 344 -13.65 28.04 -11.39
CA MET A 344 -14.45 28.59 -10.29
C MET A 344 -15.84 27.93 -10.18
N ALA A 345 -16.53 27.75 -11.31
CA ALA A 345 -17.82 27.06 -11.35
C ALA A 345 -17.70 25.60 -10.89
N SER A 346 -16.63 24.94 -11.32
CA SER A 346 -16.28 23.58 -10.95
C SER A 346 -16.03 23.44 -9.44
N ASP A 347 -15.26 24.35 -8.85
CA ASP A 347 -14.98 24.37 -7.41
C ASP A 347 -16.24 24.64 -6.58
N LEU A 348 -17.11 25.55 -7.03
CA LEU A 348 -18.39 25.81 -6.39
C LEU A 348 -19.35 24.61 -6.48
N ALA A 349 -19.38 23.93 -7.63
CA ALA A 349 -20.14 22.70 -7.77
C ALA A 349 -19.61 21.63 -6.82
N LEU A 350 -18.29 21.43 -6.73
CA LEU A 350 -17.71 20.52 -5.75
C LEU A 350 -18.00 20.92 -4.31
N MET A 351 -18.05 22.22 -3.99
CA MET A 351 -18.42 22.70 -2.67
C MET A 351 -19.85 22.29 -2.30
N PHE A 352 -20.82 22.40 -3.21
CA PHE A 352 -22.18 21.88 -3.01
C PHE A 352 -22.14 20.37 -2.72
N ARG A 353 -21.28 19.67 -3.46
CA ARG A 353 -21.14 18.22 -3.43
C ARG A 353 -20.42 17.71 -2.18
N CYS A 354 -19.58 18.52 -1.55
CA CYS A 354 -18.88 18.20 -0.30
C CYS A 354 -19.73 18.45 0.96
N ASN A 355 -20.87 19.13 0.85
CA ASN A 355 -21.68 19.51 2.00
C ASN A 355 -22.83 18.51 2.23
N LYS A 356 -23.20 18.29 3.51
CA LYS A 356 -24.41 17.54 3.89
C LYS A 356 -25.69 18.31 3.57
N ILE A 357 -25.61 19.64 3.51
CA ILE A 357 -26.72 20.50 3.07
C ILE A 357 -26.78 20.49 1.53
N GLU A 358 -27.97 20.32 0.99
CA GLU A 358 -28.25 20.43 -0.43
C GLU A 358 -28.34 21.91 -0.85
N TYR A 359 -27.63 22.25 -1.93
CA TYR A 359 -27.70 23.56 -2.56
C TYR A 359 -28.14 23.41 -4.01
N LEU A 360 -28.85 24.41 -4.50
CA LEU A 360 -29.30 24.49 -5.88
C LEU A 360 -29.06 25.90 -6.42
N TRP A 361 -28.49 25.97 -7.62
CA TRP A 361 -28.41 27.19 -8.40
C TRP A 361 -29.58 27.27 -9.37
N GLU A 362 -30.51 28.20 -9.18
CA GLU A 362 -31.74 28.30 -9.96
C GLU A 362 -31.53 29.11 -11.25
N GLN A 363 -30.65 28.62 -12.12
CA GLN A 363 -30.37 29.26 -13.41
C GLN A 363 -31.45 28.96 -14.46
N MET A 364 -32.16 27.85 -14.31
CA MET A 364 -33.26 27.43 -15.18
C MET A 364 -34.59 27.54 -14.45
N PRO A 365 -35.65 28.05 -15.09
CA PRO A 365 -36.98 28.10 -14.48
C PRO A 365 -37.46 26.66 -14.23
N THR A 366 -37.63 26.31 -12.97
CA THR A 366 -38.04 24.95 -12.54
C THR A 366 -39.55 24.78 -12.52
N GLU A 367 -40.33 25.87 -12.40
CA GLU A 367 -41.79 25.85 -12.38
C GLU A 367 -42.38 27.16 -12.96
N PRO A 368 -43.65 27.16 -13.42
CA PRO A 368 -44.35 28.36 -13.92
C PRO A 368 -44.77 29.35 -12.81
N THR A 369 -44.46 29.08 -11.55
CA THR A 369 -44.79 29.93 -10.41
C THR A 369 -44.02 31.25 -10.52
N PRO A 370 -44.70 32.41 -10.52
CA PRO A 370 -44.02 33.69 -10.58
C PRO A 370 -43.14 33.83 -9.34
N PRO A 371 -41.82 34.00 -9.49
CA PRO A 371 -40.93 34.12 -8.34
C PRO A 371 -41.30 35.34 -7.50
N ASN A 372 -41.07 35.22 -6.21
CA ASN A 372 -41.32 36.29 -5.24
C ASN A 372 -40.51 37.53 -5.62
N VAL A 373 -41.13 38.71 -5.66
CA VAL A 373 -40.46 39.97 -6.02
C VAL A 373 -39.25 40.25 -5.13
N ASN A 374 -39.29 39.83 -3.86
CA ASN A 374 -38.18 40.01 -2.93
C ASN A 374 -36.94 39.17 -3.27
N ASP A 375 -37.12 38.09 -4.04
CA ASP A 375 -36.08 37.12 -4.41
C ASP A 375 -35.33 37.49 -5.69
N ILE A 376 -35.72 38.61 -6.30
CA ILE A 376 -35.30 39.02 -7.62
C ILE A 376 -34.55 40.34 -7.55
N GLU A 377 -33.52 40.46 -8.38
CA GLU A 377 -32.84 41.70 -8.73
C GLU A 377 -33.15 42.01 -10.19
N LEU A 378 -33.87 43.11 -10.44
CA LEU A 378 -34.15 43.57 -11.80
C LEU A 378 -32.89 44.16 -12.42
N LEU A 379 -32.40 43.56 -13.51
CA LEU A 379 -31.19 44.03 -14.20
C LEU A 379 -31.51 44.83 -15.48
N GLY A 380 -32.68 44.61 -16.08
CA GLY A 380 -33.09 45.31 -17.30
C GLY A 380 -34.48 44.89 -17.78
N THR A 381 -34.98 45.61 -18.77
CA THR A 381 -36.29 45.40 -19.40
C THR A 381 -36.13 45.15 -20.89
N ASP A 382 -37.07 44.40 -21.49
CA ASP A 382 -37.17 44.22 -22.94
C ASP A 382 -38.11 45.22 -23.64
N GLY A 383 -38.71 46.16 -22.90
CA GLY A 383 -39.74 47.07 -23.39
C GLY A 383 -40.13 48.16 -22.36
N PRO A 384 -40.95 49.15 -22.76
CA PRO A 384 -41.07 50.41 -22.04
C PRO A 384 -42.06 50.37 -20.86
N ASP A 385 -43.01 49.42 -20.85
CA ASP A 385 -44.19 49.60 -20.03
C ASP A 385 -44.17 48.81 -18.73
N LEU A 386 -43.53 49.39 -17.70
CA LEU A 386 -43.56 48.89 -16.33
C LEU A 386 -44.97 48.88 -15.69
N SER A 387 -45.99 49.46 -16.34
CA SER A 387 -47.36 49.51 -15.81
C SER A 387 -48.19 48.25 -16.09
N GLN A 388 -47.73 47.36 -16.97
CA GLN A 388 -48.42 46.11 -17.33
C GLN A 388 -47.94 44.91 -16.50
N PRO A 389 -48.67 43.78 -16.49
CA PRO A 389 -48.22 42.56 -15.82
C PRO A 389 -46.92 42.05 -16.45
N HIS A 390 -45.86 42.01 -15.65
CA HIS A 390 -44.53 41.57 -16.08
C HIS A 390 -44.40 40.05 -16.10
N ARG A 391 -43.60 39.56 -17.04
CA ARG A 391 -43.04 38.20 -16.99
C ARG A 391 -41.52 38.27 -16.94
N ILE A 392 -40.91 37.27 -16.30
CA ILE A 392 -39.47 37.07 -16.45
C ILE A 392 -39.23 36.52 -17.84
N VAL A 393 -38.55 37.32 -18.65
CA VAL A 393 -38.12 36.95 -19.99
C VAL A 393 -36.91 36.02 -19.89
N ARG A 394 -36.00 36.33 -18.95
CA ARG A 394 -34.75 35.58 -18.80
C ARG A 394 -34.13 35.73 -17.42
N ILE A 395 -33.58 34.64 -16.91
CA ILE A 395 -32.67 34.65 -15.75
C ILE A 395 -31.26 34.95 -16.29
N VAL A 396 -30.71 36.10 -15.95
CA VAL A 396 -29.35 36.49 -16.32
C VAL A 396 -28.35 35.74 -15.44
N PHE A 397 -28.64 35.65 -14.14
CA PHE A 397 -27.86 34.86 -13.20
C PHE A 397 -28.79 34.37 -12.09
N GLY A 398 -28.91 33.07 -11.94
CA GLY A 398 -29.80 32.43 -10.98
C GLY A 398 -29.39 32.70 -9.54
N GLY A 399 -30.38 32.80 -8.67
CA GLY A 399 -30.16 32.79 -7.22
C GLY A 399 -29.77 31.41 -6.74
N VAL A 400 -29.14 31.35 -5.58
CA VAL A 400 -28.78 30.11 -4.91
C VAL A 400 -29.74 29.89 -3.75
N VAL A 401 -30.24 28.67 -3.66
CA VAL A 401 -31.09 28.21 -2.56
C VAL A 401 -30.39 27.06 -1.86
N ARG A 402 -30.58 26.99 -0.54
CA ARG A 402 -30.15 25.88 0.30
C ARG A 402 -31.35 25.11 0.81
N GLY A 403 -31.14 23.86 1.19
CA GLY A 403 -32.14 23.03 1.83
C GLY A 403 -32.58 23.53 3.20
N ASP A 404 -33.52 22.81 3.80
CA ASP A 404 -34.04 23.09 5.13
C ASP A 404 -32.93 23.17 6.21
N ARG A 405 -33.16 23.95 7.27
CA ARG A 405 -32.19 24.12 8.36
C ARG A 405 -31.99 22.86 9.19
N GLU A 406 -33.03 22.07 9.37
CA GLU A 406 -33.01 20.89 10.23
C GLU A 406 -32.55 19.67 9.45
N THR A 407 -33.11 19.46 8.25
CA THR A 407 -32.79 18.27 7.44
C THR A 407 -31.65 18.48 6.46
N GLY A 408 -31.35 19.73 6.08
CA GLY A 408 -30.40 20.07 5.04
C GLY A 408 -30.92 19.83 3.62
N ARG A 409 -32.17 19.40 3.42
CA ARG A 409 -32.68 18.94 2.12
C ARG A 409 -33.59 19.95 1.44
N LEU A 410 -33.48 20.07 0.13
CA LEU A 410 -34.27 20.98 -0.70
C LEU A 410 -35.75 20.60 -0.78
N LYS A 411 -36.07 19.32 -0.60
CA LYS A 411 -37.45 18.82 -0.65
C LYS A 411 -38.26 19.12 0.62
N ASP A 412 -37.58 19.27 1.76
CA ASP A 412 -38.22 19.49 3.06
C ASP A 412 -38.38 21.00 3.35
N GLY A 413 -37.60 21.82 2.66
CA GLY A 413 -37.66 23.28 2.72
C GLY A 413 -36.56 23.91 1.86
N LYS A 414 -36.79 25.15 1.44
CA LYS A 414 -35.79 25.93 0.68
C LYS A 414 -35.60 27.29 1.32
N THR A 415 -34.35 27.64 1.59
CA THR A 415 -33.97 29.00 2.03
C THR A 415 -33.13 29.64 0.93
N ARG A 416 -33.54 30.80 0.44
CA ARG A 416 -32.75 31.54 -0.54
C ARG A 416 -31.59 32.26 0.13
N ILE A 417 -30.38 32.10 -0.42
CA ILE A 417 -29.17 32.76 0.08
C ILE A 417 -28.64 33.81 -0.89
N SER A 418 -29.07 33.82 -2.15
CA SER A 418 -28.81 34.90 -3.09
C SER A 418 -29.98 35.14 -4.05
N LYS A 419 -30.16 36.40 -4.45
CA LYS A 419 -31.23 36.81 -5.39
C LYS A 419 -30.89 36.43 -6.83
N SER A 420 -31.93 36.15 -7.60
CA SER A 420 -31.82 35.94 -9.04
C SER A 420 -31.79 37.29 -9.77
N GLY A 421 -30.76 37.51 -10.60
CA GLY A 421 -30.71 38.64 -11.52
C GLY A 421 -31.51 38.33 -12.79
N VAL A 422 -32.53 39.14 -13.10
CA VAL A 422 -33.47 38.84 -14.20
C VAL A 422 -33.65 40.01 -15.17
N LEU A 423 -34.05 39.64 -16.39
CA LEU A 423 -34.64 40.51 -17.39
C LEU A 423 -36.15 40.30 -17.37
N ILE A 424 -36.92 41.39 -17.26
CA ILE A 424 -38.39 41.35 -17.34
C ILE A 424 -38.88 41.92 -18.67
N GLY A 425 -40.12 41.59 -18.99
CA GLY A 425 -40.79 42.11 -20.16
C GLY A 425 -42.30 42.08 -20.04
N SER A 426 -42.96 42.80 -20.95
CA SER A 426 -44.41 42.79 -21.09
C SER A 426 -44.90 41.39 -21.48
N ARG A 427 -46.03 40.96 -20.90
CA ARG A 427 -46.55 39.59 -21.06
C ARG A 427 -46.94 39.21 -22.48
#